data_AF-A0A0B8PDG6-F1
#
_entry.id   AF-A0A0B8PDG6-F1
#
_cell.length_a   1.000
_cell.length_b   1.000
_cell.length_c   1.000
_cell.angle_alpha   90.00
_cell.angle_beta   90.00
_cell.angle_gamma   90.00
#
_symmetry.space_group_name_H-M   'P 1'
#
loop_
_entity.id
_entity.type
_entity.pdbx_description
1 polymer ?
#
loop_
_entity_poly.entity_id
_entity_poly.type
_entity_poly.pdbx_seq_one_letter_code
_entity_poly.pdbx_strand_id
1 'polypeptide(L)'
;MQLHIGVLANVNIRRKQALGGGTGFSVLNDRLIAENLVQLLDSLDCTRELPNTVLYCLNPAHNPVLACIAGAFQDSDSAAGKIQFGAAWWFNDHKDGMEAQLTTLKNLGALGRFVGMLTDSRNVLSFSRHEYFRRVLCNLLAQWVEQGEIPNDPALLRQTIHNICYGNAHAYFNFPAQG
;
A
#
# COMPACT_ATOMS: atom_id res chain seq x y z
N MET A 1 -4.18 -11.88 -3.27
CA MET A 1 -5.40 -11.23 -2.73
C MET A 1 -5.11 -9.75 -2.48
N GLN A 2 -6.06 -8.84 -2.72
CA GLN A 2 -5.91 -7.42 -2.41
C GLN A 2 -7.18 -6.92 -1.70
N LEU A 3 -7.05 -6.33 -0.52
CA LEU A 3 -8.18 -5.86 0.29
C LEU A 3 -8.17 -4.33 0.38
N HIS A 4 -9.20 -3.71 -0.19
CA HIS A 4 -9.38 -2.26 -0.20
C HIS A 4 -10.49 -1.86 0.80
N ILE A 5 -10.09 -1.28 1.94
CA ILE A 5 -10.93 -1.18 3.14
C ILE A 5 -11.25 0.29 3.45
N GLY A 6 -12.48 0.53 3.90
CA GLY A 6 -12.86 1.82 4.50
C GLY A 6 -13.56 2.80 3.58
N VAL A 7 -14.28 2.32 2.56
CA VAL A 7 -15.13 3.17 1.71
C VAL A 7 -16.54 3.25 2.28
N LEU A 8 -17.08 4.45 2.42
CA LEU A 8 -18.51 4.69 2.60
C LEU A 8 -19.09 5.23 1.27
N ALA A 9 -19.74 4.34 0.53
CA ALA A 9 -20.08 4.60 -0.87
C ALA A 9 -21.42 5.31 -1.06
N ASN A 10 -21.48 6.20 -2.05
CA ASN A 10 -22.71 6.84 -2.55
C ASN A 10 -23.56 7.53 -1.47
N VAL A 11 -22.93 8.33 -0.61
CA VAL A 11 -23.58 9.00 0.54
C VAL A 11 -24.62 10.05 0.12
N ASN A 12 -24.51 10.59 -1.10
CA ASN A 12 -25.48 11.53 -1.65
C ASN A 12 -26.62 10.78 -2.38
N ILE A 13 -27.70 10.47 -1.66
CA ILE A 13 -28.82 9.65 -2.15
C ILE A 13 -29.45 10.24 -3.42
N ARG A 14 -29.72 11.56 -3.42
CA ARG A 14 -30.31 12.25 -4.57
C ARG A 14 -29.44 12.10 -5.82
N ARG A 15 -28.12 12.22 -5.68
CA ARG A 15 -27.18 12.06 -6.80
C ARG A 15 -27.02 10.61 -7.23
N LYS A 16 -27.01 9.66 -6.29
CA LYS A 16 -27.00 8.22 -6.60
C LYS A 16 -28.20 7.83 -7.46
N GLN A 17 -29.39 8.32 -7.13
CA GLN A 17 -30.61 8.07 -7.91
C GLN A 17 -30.53 8.65 -9.32
N ALA A 18 -29.93 9.84 -9.49
CA ALA A 18 -29.84 10.51 -10.78
C ALA A 18 -28.70 10.02 -11.68
N LEU A 19 -27.57 9.61 -11.11
CA LEU A 19 -26.31 9.37 -11.85
C LEU A 19 -25.77 7.93 -11.70
N GLY A 20 -26.32 7.12 -10.79
CA GLY A 20 -25.78 5.81 -10.44
C GLY A 20 -24.56 5.87 -9.51
N GLY A 21 -23.94 4.71 -9.30
CA GLY A 21 -22.76 4.56 -8.42
C GLY A 21 -21.44 4.89 -9.11
N GLY A 22 -20.40 5.17 -8.33
CA GLY A 22 -19.05 5.42 -8.85
C GLY A 22 -18.88 6.81 -9.49
N THR A 23 -19.72 7.76 -9.10
CA THR A 23 -19.80 9.12 -9.69
C THR A 23 -19.26 10.21 -8.76
N GLY A 24 -18.36 9.86 -7.83
CA GLY A 24 -17.65 10.81 -6.96
C GLY A 24 -18.34 11.13 -5.63
N PHE A 25 -19.42 10.43 -5.27
CA PHE A 25 -20.16 10.65 -4.01
C PHE A 25 -19.82 9.61 -2.93
N SER A 26 -18.57 9.16 -2.87
CA SER A 26 -18.07 8.25 -1.85
C SER A 26 -17.11 8.99 -0.92
N VAL A 27 -17.08 8.60 0.35
CA VAL A 27 -16.21 9.20 1.37
C VAL A 27 -15.45 8.10 2.11
N LEU A 28 -14.49 8.50 2.95
CA LEU A 28 -13.81 7.59 3.87
C LEU A 28 -14.77 7.14 4.99
N ASN A 29 -14.59 5.92 5.46
CA ASN A 29 -15.30 5.32 6.58
C ASN A 29 -14.34 5.20 7.78
N ASP A 30 -14.83 5.55 8.97
CA ASP A 30 -14.08 5.64 10.22
C ASP A 30 -14.34 4.47 11.20
N ARG A 31 -15.10 3.46 10.78
CA ARG A 31 -15.31 2.26 11.59
C ARG A 31 -14.00 1.56 11.92
N LEU A 32 -13.88 1.06 13.15
CA LEU A 32 -12.79 0.20 13.58
C LEU A 32 -12.79 -1.10 12.77
N ILE A 33 -11.62 -1.51 12.28
CA ILE A 33 -11.47 -2.65 11.35
C ILE A 33 -10.59 -3.78 11.88
N ALA A 34 -9.85 -3.57 12.98
CA ALA A 34 -8.79 -4.46 13.41
C ALA A 34 -9.29 -5.89 13.69
N GLU A 35 -10.29 -6.05 14.56
CA GLU A 35 -10.81 -7.36 14.95
C GLU A 35 -11.33 -8.17 13.76
N ASN A 36 -12.17 -7.55 12.92
CA ASN A 36 -12.74 -8.21 11.75
C ASN A 36 -11.66 -8.61 10.72
N LEU A 37 -10.66 -7.75 10.51
CA LEU A 37 -9.58 -8.04 9.57
C LEU A 37 -8.69 -9.19 10.09
N VAL A 38 -8.35 -9.18 11.39
CA VAL A 38 -7.59 -10.26 12.02
C VAL A 38 -8.34 -11.59 11.91
N GLN A 39 -9.63 -11.62 12.24
CA GLN A 39 -10.45 -12.84 12.13
C GLN A 39 -10.50 -13.38 10.70
N LEU A 40 -10.62 -12.50 9.70
CA LEU A 40 -10.61 -12.90 8.29
C LEU A 40 -9.27 -13.54 7.89
N LEU A 41 -8.15 -12.90 8.25
CA LEU A 41 -6.82 -13.39 7.88
C LEU A 41 -6.51 -14.70 8.62
N ASP A 42 -6.82 -14.79 9.92
CA ASP A 42 -6.61 -15.99 10.74
C ASP A 42 -7.45 -17.19 10.28
N SER A 43 -8.69 -16.95 9.83
CA SER A 43 -9.55 -18.02 9.28
C SER A 43 -8.94 -18.70 8.05
N LEU A 44 -8.04 -18.02 7.33
CA LEU A 44 -7.30 -18.58 6.20
C LEU A 44 -5.92 -19.11 6.62
N ASP A 45 -5.24 -18.40 7.52
CA ASP A 45 -3.88 -18.76 7.92
C ASP A 45 -3.84 -20.00 8.82
N CYS A 46 -4.87 -20.23 9.65
CA CYS A 46 -4.95 -21.40 10.52
C CYS A 46 -5.02 -22.73 9.75
N THR A 47 -5.46 -22.72 8.48
CA THR A 47 -5.43 -23.85 7.54
C THR A 47 -4.30 -23.75 6.51
N ARG A 48 -3.39 -22.77 6.64
CA ARG A 48 -2.30 -22.46 5.69
C ARG A 48 -2.78 -22.09 4.28
N GLU A 49 -3.95 -21.49 4.17
CA GLU A 49 -4.58 -21.09 2.91
C GLU A 49 -4.51 -19.58 2.66
N LEU A 50 -3.94 -18.79 3.58
CA LEU A 50 -3.76 -17.35 3.39
C LEU A 50 -2.77 -17.06 2.24
N PRO A 51 -3.21 -16.47 1.11
CA PRO A 51 -2.31 -16.17 -0.01
C PRO A 51 -1.50 -14.91 0.25
N ASN A 52 -0.57 -14.61 -0.66
CA ASN A 52 -0.01 -13.27 -0.81
C ASN A 52 -1.14 -12.23 -0.79
N THR A 53 -1.09 -11.32 0.18
CA THR A 53 -2.15 -10.34 0.44
C THR A 53 -1.61 -8.92 0.52
N VAL A 54 -2.25 -7.97 -0.17
CA VAL A 54 -1.97 -6.54 -0.02
C VAL A 54 -3.16 -5.84 0.64
N LEU A 55 -2.90 -5.12 1.73
CA LEU A 55 -3.89 -4.41 2.53
C LEU A 55 -3.84 -2.91 2.23
N TYR A 56 -4.99 -2.32 1.90
CA TYR A 56 -5.15 -0.89 1.66
C TYR A 56 -6.25 -0.33 2.57
N CYS A 57 -6.02 0.84 3.17
CA CYS A 57 -7.02 1.58 3.93
C CYS A 57 -7.26 2.96 3.32
N LEU A 58 -8.52 3.37 3.25
CA LEU A 58 -8.89 4.72 2.80
C LEU A 58 -8.75 5.76 3.93
N ASN A 59 -8.96 5.35 5.19
CA ASN A 59 -8.76 6.22 6.35
C ASN A 59 -7.29 6.13 6.80
N PRO A 60 -6.50 7.23 6.71
CA PRO A 60 -5.09 7.21 7.07
C PRO A 60 -4.83 6.93 8.57
N ALA A 61 -5.84 7.11 9.44
CA ALA A 61 -5.74 6.70 10.85
C ALA A 61 -5.54 5.18 11.01
N HIS A 62 -5.87 4.38 9.99
CA HIS A 62 -5.67 2.94 9.98
C HIS A 62 -4.31 2.51 9.42
N ASN A 63 -3.43 3.44 9.01
CA ASN A 63 -2.09 3.08 8.52
C ASN A 63 -1.31 2.22 9.54
N PRO A 64 -1.21 2.60 10.84
CA PRO A 64 -0.50 1.76 11.81
C PRO A 64 -1.20 0.42 12.06
N VAL A 65 -2.55 0.39 12.00
CA VAL A 65 -3.35 -0.83 12.19
C VAL A 65 -3.03 -1.84 11.10
N LEU A 66 -3.06 -1.43 9.83
CA LEU A 66 -2.74 -2.32 8.71
C LEU A 66 -1.27 -2.75 8.72
N ALA A 67 -0.35 -1.84 9.04
CA ALA A 67 1.08 -2.18 9.10
C ALA A 67 1.36 -3.23 10.19
N CYS A 68 0.79 -3.09 11.39
CA CYS A 68 0.92 -4.08 12.46
C CYS A 68 0.29 -5.42 12.09
N ILE A 69 -0.92 -5.41 11.52
CA ILE A 69 -1.59 -6.64 11.07
C ILE A 69 -0.77 -7.33 9.99
N ALA A 70 -0.23 -6.59 9.01
CA ALA A 70 0.63 -7.16 7.99
C ALA A 70 1.88 -7.84 8.59
N GLY A 71 2.47 -7.27 9.65
CA GLY A 71 3.58 -7.89 10.37
C GLY A 71 3.20 -9.19 11.10
N ALA A 72 2.00 -9.24 11.68
CA ALA A 72 1.53 -10.40 12.46
C ALA A 72 1.26 -11.66 11.62
N PHE A 73 0.93 -11.50 10.34
CA PHE A 73 0.60 -12.60 9.42
C PHE A 73 1.72 -12.87 8.39
N GLN A 74 2.95 -12.46 8.66
CA GLN A 74 4.10 -12.92 7.87
C GLN A 74 4.33 -14.40 8.14
N ASP A 75 4.83 -15.12 7.13
CA ASP A 75 5.03 -16.55 7.20
C ASP A 75 6.50 -16.87 6.88
N SER A 76 7.16 -17.60 7.80
CA SER A 76 8.56 -18.03 7.63
C SER A 76 8.74 -19.05 6.51
N ASP A 77 7.66 -19.75 6.14
CA ASP A 77 7.66 -20.79 5.10
C ASP A 77 7.39 -20.19 3.71
N SER A 78 7.24 -18.85 3.62
CA SER A 78 6.96 -18.10 2.41
C SER A 78 8.07 -17.08 2.08
N ALA A 79 8.03 -16.50 0.87
CA ALA A 79 8.93 -15.41 0.52
C ALA A 79 8.68 -14.18 1.39
N ALA A 80 9.75 -13.48 1.77
CA ALA A 80 9.68 -12.29 2.62
C ALA A 80 8.68 -11.26 2.08
N GLY A 81 7.76 -10.82 2.95
CA GLY A 81 6.72 -9.84 2.61
C GLY A 81 5.45 -10.45 2.02
N LYS A 82 5.04 -11.66 2.44
CA LYS A 82 3.76 -12.31 2.06
C LYS A 82 2.57 -11.37 2.20
N ILE A 83 2.49 -10.67 3.33
CA ILE A 83 1.46 -9.67 3.60
C ILE A 83 2.06 -8.27 3.44
N GLN A 84 1.50 -7.48 2.55
CA GLN A 84 1.97 -6.13 2.23
C GLN A 84 1.01 -5.10 2.80
N PHE A 85 1.56 -4.04 3.41
CA PHE A 85 0.84 -2.79 3.57
C PHE A 85 0.99 -1.98 2.30
N GLY A 86 -0.12 -1.83 1.56
CA GLY A 86 -0.15 -1.25 0.23
C GLY A 86 0.12 0.25 0.19
N ALA A 87 0.32 0.77 -1.03
CA ALA A 87 0.51 2.19 -1.29
C ALA A 87 -0.66 3.03 -0.78
N ALA A 88 -0.40 4.32 -0.52
CA ALA A 88 -1.43 5.28 -0.15
C ALA A 88 -2.54 5.30 -1.22
N TRP A 89 -3.77 5.02 -0.80
CA TRP A 89 -4.85 4.69 -1.73
C TRP A 89 -5.88 5.81 -1.89
N TRP A 90 -6.31 6.02 -3.14
CA TRP A 90 -7.40 6.90 -3.55
C TRP A 90 -7.26 8.34 -3.04
N PHE A 91 -8.00 8.73 -2.00
CA PHE A 91 -7.90 10.09 -1.44
C PHE A 91 -6.53 10.37 -0.84
N ASN A 92 -5.74 9.34 -0.53
CA ASN A 92 -4.40 9.46 0.02
C ASN A 92 -3.29 9.40 -1.05
N ASP A 93 -3.64 9.20 -2.33
CA ASP A 93 -2.69 9.15 -3.46
C ASP A 93 -2.23 10.56 -3.88
N HIS A 94 -1.57 11.23 -2.93
CA HIS A 94 -0.91 12.53 -3.03
C HIS A 94 0.31 12.55 -2.09
N LYS A 95 1.17 13.58 -2.20
CA LYS A 95 2.43 13.67 -1.43
C LYS A 95 2.27 13.33 0.05
N ASP A 96 1.43 14.07 0.78
CA ASP A 96 1.31 13.90 2.24
C ASP A 96 0.81 12.49 2.63
N GLY A 97 -0.11 11.92 1.85
CA GLY A 97 -0.62 10.58 2.10
C GLY A 97 0.43 9.50 1.80
N MET A 98 1.19 9.67 0.71
CA MET A 98 2.33 8.81 0.40
C MET A 98 3.42 8.88 1.48
N GLU A 99 3.81 10.07 1.92
CA GLU A 99 4.82 10.26 2.96
C GLU A 99 4.37 9.63 4.29
N ALA A 100 3.11 9.80 4.68
CA ALA A 100 2.55 9.18 5.88
C ALA A 100 2.51 7.64 5.79
N GLN A 101 2.11 7.08 4.64
CA GLN A 101 2.09 5.64 4.41
C GLN A 101 3.51 5.05 4.43
N LEU A 102 4.45 5.65 3.69
CA LEU A 102 5.85 5.21 3.62
C LEU A 102 6.55 5.31 4.97
N THR A 103 6.30 6.38 5.73
CA THR A 103 6.86 6.53 7.08
C THR A 103 6.32 5.49 8.04
N THR A 104 5.01 5.19 7.96
CA THR A 104 4.42 4.12 8.77
C THR A 104 5.04 2.76 8.42
N LEU A 105 5.22 2.47 7.13
CA LEU A 105 5.84 1.23 6.66
C LEU A 105 7.32 1.14 7.04
N LYS A 106 8.07 2.25 7.02
CA LYS A 106 9.44 2.33 7.55
C LYS A 106 9.49 1.90 9.02
N ASN A 107 8.56 2.41 9.83
CA ASN A 107 8.58 2.24 11.28
C ASN A 107 8.09 0.86 11.74
N LEU A 108 7.07 0.32 11.07
CA LEU A 108 6.34 -0.87 11.54
C LEU A 108 6.53 -2.10 10.64
N GLY A 109 7.26 -1.97 9.54
CA GLY A 109 7.50 -3.05 8.60
C GLY A 109 8.86 -2.96 7.91
N ALA A 110 8.96 -3.54 6.71
CA ALA A 110 10.19 -3.60 5.94
C ALA A 110 10.05 -2.81 4.62
N LEU A 111 10.33 -1.51 4.65
CA LEU A 111 10.18 -0.63 3.47
C LEU A 111 10.91 -1.15 2.23
N GLY A 112 12.10 -1.75 2.38
CA GLY A 112 12.86 -2.32 1.25
C GLY A 112 12.15 -3.47 0.53
N ARG A 113 11.12 -4.08 1.13
CA ARG A 113 10.27 -5.14 0.57
C ARG A 113 8.94 -4.63 0.03
N PHE A 114 8.69 -3.32 0.10
CA PHE A 114 7.45 -2.73 -0.36
C PHE A 114 7.24 -2.98 -1.85
N VAL A 115 6.07 -3.50 -2.22
CA VAL A 115 5.70 -3.77 -3.62
C VAL A 115 5.50 -2.51 -4.46
N GLY A 116 5.41 -1.33 -3.84
CA GLY A 116 5.43 -0.06 -4.56
C GLY A 116 4.07 0.40 -5.07
N MET A 117 4.12 1.19 -6.13
CA MET A 117 3.01 2.03 -6.60
C MET A 117 2.12 1.32 -7.62
N LEU A 118 0.83 1.68 -7.63
CA LEU A 118 -0.14 1.38 -8.69
C LEU A 118 -0.99 2.62 -8.98
N THR A 119 -1.55 2.75 -10.18
CA THR A 119 -2.30 3.97 -10.54
C THR A 119 -3.73 4.02 -10.01
N ASP A 120 -4.35 2.86 -9.78
CA ASP A 120 -5.78 2.68 -9.45
C ASP A 120 -6.71 3.58 -10.29
N SER A 121 -6.39 3.70 -11.57
CA SER A 121 -7.03 4.68 -12.45
C SER A 121 -7.60 4.03 -13.69
N ARG A 122 -8.76 4.56 -14.11
CA ARG A 122 -9.36 4.29 -15.41
C ARG A 122 -8.83 5.19 -16.54
N ASN A 123 -7.89 6.09 -16.25
CA ASN A 123 -7.31 7.01 -17.22
C ASN A 123 -5.95 6.49 -17.70
N VAL A 124 -5.79 6.31 -19.01
CA VAL A 124 -4.53 5.88 -19.64
C VAL A 124 -3.36 6.84 -19.40
N LEU A 125 -3.64 8.12 -19.12
CA LEU A 125 -2.62 9.13 -18.81
C LEU A 125 -2.17 9.11 -17.34
N SER A 126 -2.70 8.18 -16.53
CA SER A 126 -2.40 8.11 -15.09
C SER A 126 -0.99 7.60 -14.76
N PHE A 127 -0.21 7.15 -15.74
CA PHE A 127 1.16 6.69 -15.50
C PHE A 127 2.09 7.78 -14.92
N SER A 128 1.74 9.06 -15.09
CA SER A 128 2.42 10.17 -14.40
C SER A 128 2.36 10.06 -12.86
N ARG A 129 1.39 9.32 -12.30
CA ARG A 129 1.34 9.00 -10.87
C ARG A 129 2.54 8.17 -10.41
N HIS A 130 3.08 7.31 -11.27
CA HIS A 130 4.32 6.59 -10.94
C HIS A 130 5.51 7.54 -10.86
N GLU A 131 5.62 8.51 -11.76
CA GLU A 131 6.68 9.53 -11.67
C GLU A 131 6.54 10.33 -10.37
N TYR A 132 5.32 10.77 -10.06
CA TYR A 132 5.03 11.50 -8.84
C TYR A 132 5.43 10.72 -7.58
N PHE A 133 5.00 9.46 -7.47
CA PHE A 133 5.40 8.55 -6.39
C PHE A 133 6.93 8.39 -6.29
N ARG A 134 7.62 8.16 -7.42
CA ARG A 134 9.08 7.99 -7.45
C ARG A 134 9.81 9.22 -6.91
N ARG A 135 9.33 10.42 -7.25
CA ARG A 135 9.90 11.67 -6.73
C ARG A 135 9.68 11.82 -5.23
N VAL A 136 8.48 11.51 -4.74
CA VAL A 136 8.18 11.52 -3.30
C VAL A 136 9.05 10.53 -2.54
N LEU A 137 9.15 9.27 -3.03
CA LEU A 137 10.00 8.24 -2.45
C LEU A 137 11.47 8.66 -2.38
N CYS A 138 12.05 9.10 -3.50
CA CYS A 138 13.45 9.51 -3.55
C CYS A 138 13.73 10.72 -2.64
N ASN A 139 12.82 11.69 -2.59
CA ASN A 139 12.95 12.84 -1.71
C ASN A 139 12.91 12.42 -0.23
N LEU A 140 11.98 11.54 0.15
CA LEU A 140 11.84 11.05 1.52
C LEU A 140 13.07 10.25 1.97
N LEU A 141 13.59 9.36 1.10
CA LEU A 141 14.82 8.63 1.37
C LEU A 141 16.03 9.58 1.52
N ALA A 142 16.14 10.59 0.65
CA ALA A 142 17.21 11.59 0.74
C ALA A 142 17.16 12.37 2.06
N GLN A 143 15.97 12.79 2.50
CA GLN A 143 15.79 13.45 3.80
C GLN A 143 16.26 12.57 4.96
N TRP A 144 15.89 11.29 4.98
CA TRP A 144 16.36 10.37 6.03
C TRP A 144 17.87 10.12 5.99
N VAL A 145 18.50 10.17 4.81
CA VAL A 145 19.96 10.13 4.68
C VAL A 145 20.60 11.40 5.26
N GLU A 146 20.12 12.57 4.87
CA GLU A 146 20.64 13.87 5.33
C GLU A 146 20.49 14.07 6.84
N GLN A 147 19.43 13.51 7.43
CA GLN A 147 19.17 13.50 8.88
C GLN A 147 19.97 12.44 9.64
N GLY A 148 20.67 11.54 8.94
CA GLY A 148 21.41 10.43 9.55
C GLY A 148 20.53 9.30 10.11
N GLU A 149 19.26 9.22 9.70
CA GLU A 149 18.35 8.14 10.09
C GLU A 149 18.64 6.82 9.35
N ILE A 150 19.14 6.91 8.12
CA ILE A 150 19.57 5.75 7.32
C ILE A 150 20.95 5.98 6.69
N PRO A 151 21.71 4.92 6.36
CA PRO A 151 23.05 5.06 5.80
C PRO A 151 23.05 5.76 4.44
N ASN A 152 24.04 6.65 4.23
CA ASN A 152 24.36 7.19 2.91
C ASN A 152 25.18 6.17 2.09
N ASP A 153 24.56 5.05 1.72
CA ASP A 153 25.15 4.03 0.86
C ASP A 153 24.46 4.04 -0.52
N PRO A 154 25.12 4.58 -1.56
CA PRO A 154 24.54 4.66 -2.90
C PRO A 154 24.15 3.31 -3.52
N ALA A 155 24.85 2.22 -3.19
CA ALA A 155 24.53 0.90 -3.71
C ALA A 155 23.25 0.35 -3.07
N LEU A 156 23.14 0.45 -1.74
CA LEU A 156 21.95 0.06 -1.00
C LEU A 156 20.72 0.89 -1.40
N LEU A 157 20.88 2.21 -1.51
CA LEU A 157 19.80 3.12 -1.91
C LEU A 157 19.32 2.83 -3.33
N ARG A 158 20.25 2.65 -4.28
CA ARG A 158 19.91 2.30 -5.68
C ARG A 158 19.12 1.00 -5.75
N GLN A 159 19.58 -0.04 -5.05
CA GLN A 159 18.90 -1.34 -5.04
C GLN A 159 17.50 -1.22 -4.43
N THR A 160 17.38 -0.50 -3.32
CA THR A 160 16.10 -0.28 -2.62
C THR A 160 15.11 0.46 -3.52
N ILE A 161 15.54 1.57 -4.13
CA ILE A 161 14.69 2.36 -5.04
C ILE A 161 14.26 1.51 -6.24
N HIS A 162 15.18 0.80 -6.88
CA HIS A 162 14.87 -0.09 -8.01
C HIS A 162 13.82 -1.16 -7.64
N ASN A 163 14.01 -1.79 -6.48
CA ASN A 163 13.11 -2.82 -5.97
C ASN A 163 11.70 -2.26 -5.72
N ILE A 164 11.59 -1.13 -5.01
CA ILE A 164 10.28 -0.50 -4.74
C ILE A 164 9.62 -0.01 -6.03
N CYS A 165 10.41 0.45 -7.01
CA CYS A 165 9.86 0.97 -8.27
C CYS A 165 9.42 -0.11 -9.27
N TYR A 166 9.90 -1.35 -9.11
CA TYR A 166 9.63 -2.43 -10.06
C TYR A 166 9.90 -3.83 -9.49
N GLY A 167 11.13 -4.08 -9.02
CA GLY A 167 11.61 -5.44 -8.74
C GLY A 167 10.77 -6.23 -7.75
N ASN A 168 10.30 -5.57 -6.68
CA ASN A 168 9.45 -6.19 -5.66
C ASN A 168 8.09 -6.59 -6.22
N ALA A 169 7.41 -5.70 -6.95
CA ALA A 169 6.13 -6.02 -7.59
C ALA A 169 6.27 -7.18 -8.58
N HIS A 170 7.30 -7.15 -9.43
CA HIS A 170 7.55 -8.21 -10.40
C HIS A 170 7.69 -9.58 -9.73
N ALA A 171 8.48 -9.67 -8.66
CA ALA A 171 8.67 -10.91 -7.90
C ALA A 171 7.39 -11.32 -7.14
N TYR A 172 6.73 -10.37 -6.47
CA TYR A 172 5.58 -10.64 -5.61
C TYR A 172 4.35 -11.15 -6.37
N PHE A 173 4.10 -10.57 -7.56
CA PHE A 173 3.00 -10.97 -8.43
C PHE A 173 3.40 -12.05 -9.46
N ASN A 174 4.67 -12.46 -9.46
CA ASN A 174 5.23 -13.42 -10.42
C ASN A 174 4.88 -13.07 -11.87
N PHE A 175 5.10 -11.81 -12.26
CA PHE A 175 4.86 -11.38 -13.63
C PHE A 175 5.82 -12.10 -14.59
N PRO A 176 5.37 -12.41 -15.83
CA PRO A 176 6.23 -13.02 -16.81
C PRO A 176 7.40 -12.10 -17.14
N ALA A 177 8.59 -12.69 -17.31
CA ALA A 177 9.76 -11.95 -17.75
C ALA A 177 9.45 -11.23 -19.08
N GLN A 178 9.79 -9.94 -19.14
CA GLN A 178 9.75 -9.21 -20.40
C GLN A 178 10.88 -9.78 -21.28
N GLY A 179 10.49 -10.46 -22.37
CA GLY A 179 11.40 -10.96 -23.40
C GLY A 179 11.94 -9.86 -24.30
#